data_AF-A0A2P1BPC5-F1
#
_entry.id   AF-A0A2P1BPC5-F1
#
_cell.length_a   1.000
_cell.length_b   1.000
_cell.length_c   1.000
_cell.angle_alpha   90.00
_cell.angle_beta   90.00
_cell.angle_gamma   90.00
#
_symmetry.space_group_name_H-M   'P 1'
#
loop_
_entity.id
_entity.type
_entity.pdbx_description
1 polymer ?
#
loop_
_entity_poly.entity_id
_entity_poly.type
_entity_poly.pdbx_seq_one_letter_code
_entity_poly.pdbx_strand_id
1 'polypeptide(L)'
;MTERLNNIFDRYALVRACALPLDDDETQVLLNVLSGSVVEPAFIEYLAQEIRDSDDYLEGIPAAKSLYEKCYSATYPQLLATVERWNVKKGITTLDLRLLTSKLASRRATLR
;
A
#
# COMPACT_ATOMS: atom_id res chain seq x y z
N MET A 1 -3.24 -19.46 21.61
CA MET A 1 -3.09 -19.19 20.16
C MET A 1 -3.34 -17.70 19.88
N THR A 2 -2.61 -16.80 20.55
CA THR A 2 -2.83 -15.33 20.50
C THR A 2 -1.51 -14.59 20.30
N GLU A 3 -0.42 -15.02 20.95
CA GLU A 3 0.91 -14.42 20.78
C GLU A 3 1.44 -14.48 19.33
N ARG A 4 1.25 -15.60 18.62
CA ARG A 4 1.67 -15.73 17.22
C ARG A 4 0.94 -14.72 16.31
N LEU A 5 -0.34 -14.48 16.56
CA LEU A 5 -1.13 -13.51 15.81
C LEU A 5 -0.66 -12.09 16.13
N ASN A 6 -0.47 -11.76 17.42
CA ASN A 6 0.04 -10.45 17.83
C ASN A 6 1.39 -10.13 17.19
N ASN A 7 2.32 -11.10 17.15
CA ASN A 7 3.62 -10.93 16.49
C ASN A 7 3.50 -10.68 14.97
N ILE A 8 2.53 -11.30 14.29
CA ILE A 8 2.26 -11.01 12.87
C ILE A 8 1.72 -9.59 12.70
N PHE A 9 0.81 -9.16 13.58
CA PHE A 9 0.26 -7.79 13.55
C PHE A 9 1.31 -6.72 13.82
N ASP A 10 2.19 -6.93 14.79
CA ASP A 10 3.26 -5.98 15.12
C ASP A 10 4.24 -5.83 13.94
N ARG A 11 4.60 -6.95 13.30
CA ARG A 11 5.45 -6.91 12.09
C ARG A 11 4.78 -6.19 10.93
N TYR A 12 3.48 -6.38 10.74
CA TYR A 12 2.72 -5.66 9.71
C TYR A 12 2.61 -4.16 10.01
N ALA A 13 2.44 -3.77 11.27
CA ALA A 13 2.45 -2.37 11.68
C ALA A 13 3.80 -1.69 11.41
N LEU A 14 4.91 -2.41 11.65
CA LEU A 14 6.26 -1.93 11.31
C LEU A 14 6.42 -1.72 9.80
N VAL A 15 5.97 -2.68 8.97
CA VAL A 15 6.00 -2.54 7.51
C VAL A 15 5.22 -1.30 7.06
N ARG A 16 4.01 -1.10 7.58
CA ARG A 16 3.17 0.09 7.29
C ARG A 16 3.82 1.42 7.66
N ALA A 17 4.68 1.42 8.68
CA ALA A 17 5.43 2.62 9.09
C ALA A 17 6.55 2.98 8.10
N CYS A 18 6.99 2.05 7.26
CA CYS A 18 8.03 2.26 6.25
C CYS A 18 7.54 2.89 4.94
N ALA A 19 6.27 3.29 4.84
CA ALA A 19 5.77 3.95 3.64
C ALA A 19 6.57 5.22 3.32
N LEU A 20 6.77 5.48 2.03
CA LEU A 20 7.48 6.66 1.56
C LEU A 20 6.74 7.94 1.98
N PRO A 21 7.49 9.00 2.36
CA PRO A 21 6.90 10.31 2.57
C PRO A 21 6.56 10.94 1.22
N LEU A 22 5.26 10.98 0.92
CA LEU A 22 4.72 11.65 -0.26
C LEU A 22 4.03 12.94 0.15
N ASP A 23 4.26 14.00 -0.62
CA ASP A 23 3.42 15.21 -0.54
C ASP A 23 2.07 14.97 -1.25
N ASP A 24 1.20 15.98 -1.22
CA ASP A 24 -0.16 15.87 -1.77
C ASP A 24 -0.16 15.71 -3.30
N ASP A 25 0.77 16.36 -4.01
CA ASP A 25 0.87 16.30 -5.47
C ASP A 25 1.42 14.95 -5.92
N GLU A 26 2.48 14.45 -5.26
CA GLU A 26 3.01 13.10 -5.46
C GLU A 26 1.97 12.02 -5.12
N THR A 27 1.18 12.24 -4.07
CA THR A 27 0.06 11.36 -3.74
C THR A 27 -0.94 11.33 -4.89
N GLN A 28 -1.25 12.47 -5.51
CA GLN A 28 -2.17 12.55 -6.64
C GLN A 28 -1.62 11.87 -7.90
N VAL A 29 -0.33 12.00 -8.19
CA VAL A 29 0.30 11.27 -9.31
C VAL A 29 0.25 9.76 -9.07
N LEU A 30 0.61 9.31 -7.87
CA LEU A 30 0.52 7.90 -7.51
C LEU A 30 -0.93 7.38 -7.63
N LEU A 31 -1.90 8.20 -7.25
CA LEU A 31 -3.33 7.89 -7.41
C LEU A 31 -3.70 7.63 -8.87
N ASN A 32 -3.20 8.46 -9.78
CA ASN A 32 -3.46 8.33 -11.21
C ASN A 32 -2.84 7.05 -11.76
N VAL A 33 -1.58 6.75 -11.41
CA VAL A 33 -0.86 5.54 -11.84
C VAL A 33 -1.52 4.25 -11.34
N LEU A 34 -2.03 4.25 -10.10
CA LEU A 34 -2.74 3.09 -9.53
C LEU A 34 -4.18 2.97 -10.05
N SER A 35 -4.77 4.04 -10.57
CA SER A 35 -6.16 4.05 -11.00
C SER A 35 -6.34 3.25 -12.29
N GLY A 36 -7.04 2.12 -12.20
CA GLY A 36 -7.29 1.22 -13.34
C GLY A 36 -6.24 0.12 -13.50
N SER A 37 -5.19 0.13 -12.67
CA SER A 37 -4.14 -0.88 -12.64
C SER A 37 -4.49 -2.03 -11.68
N VAL A 38 -4.15 -3.26 -12.06
CA VAL A 38 -4.24 -4.42 -11.15
C VAL A 38 -2.95 -4.45 -10.32
N VAL A 39 -3.07 -4.18 -9.02
CA VAL A 39 -1.91 -4.11 -8.11
C VAL A 39 -1.49 -5.51 -7.68
N GLU A 40 -0.59 -6.11 -8.46
CA GLU A 40 0.08 -7.38 -8.17
C GLU A 40 1.51 -7.17 -7.65
N PRO A 41 2.17 -8.17 -7.03
CA PRO A 41 3.54 -8.03 -6.54
C PRO A 41 4.53 -7.53 -7.61
N ALA A 42 4.42 -8.00 -8.85
CA ALA A 42 5.25 -7.54 -9.96
C ALA A 42 5.02 -6.04 -10.27
N PHE A 43 3.77 -5.57 -10.21
CA PHE A 43 3.47 -4.14 -10.36
C PHE A 43 4.17 -3.31 -9.29
N ILE A 44 4.20 -3.79 -8.05
CA ILE A 44 4.87 -3.09 -6.94
C ILE A 44 6.40 -3.07 -7.15
N GLU A 45 7.00 -4.18 -7.60
CA GLU A 45 8.43 -4.26 -7.93
C GLU A 45 8.83 -3.29 -9.05
N TYR A 46 7.94 -3.07 -10.02
CA TYR A 46 8.16 -2.19 -11.18
C TYR A 46 7.44 -0.85 -11.07
N LEU A 47 7.02 -0.42 -9.88
CA LEU A 47 6.22 0.80 -9.69
C LEU A 47 6.90 2.06 -10.25
N ALA A 48 8.22 2.18 -10.13
CA ALA A 48 8.95 3.31 -10.68
C ALA A 48 8.83 3.38 -12.21
N GLN A 49 8.74 2.24 -12.89
CA GLN A 49 8.63 2.14 -14.34
C GLN A 49 7.22 2.51 -14.77
N GLU A 50 6.20 2.06 -14.03
CA GLU A 50 4.81 2.49 -14.23
C GLU A 50 4.67 4.01 -14.07
N ILE A 51 5.36 4.62 -13.10
CA ILE A 51 5.41 6.09 -12.96
C ILE A 51 6.13 6.72 -14.14
N ARG A 52 7.27 6.17 -14.56
CA ARG A 52 8.06 6.69 -15.68
C ARG A 52 7.26 6.71 -16.99
N ASP A 53 6.40 5.72 -17.18
CA ASP A 53 5.57 5.56 -18.39
C ASP A 53 4.23 6.31 -18.30
N SER A 54 3.95 6.99 -17.18
CA SER A 54 2.74 7.80 -16.99
C SER A 54 2.79 9.14 -17.74
N ASP A 55 1.61 9.64 -18.13
CA ASP A 55 1.46 10.94 -18.80
C ASP A 55 2.09 12.08 -17.98
N ASP A 56 1.85 12.13 -16.67
CA ASP A 56 2.41 13.15 -15.78
C ASP A 56 3.95 13.16 -15.81
N TYR A 57 4.60 11.99 -15.89
CA TYR A 57 6.06 11.91 -15.99
C TYR A 57 6.57 12.35 -17.38
N LEU A 58 5.85 11.98 -18.44
CA LEU A 58 6.19 12.32 -19.83
C LEU A 58 6.02 13.82 -20.10
N GLU A 59 4.99 14.45 -19.51
CA GLU A 59 4.76 15.90 -19.56
C GLU A 59 5.75 16.70 -18.70
N GLY A 60 6.55 16.01 -17.87
CA GLY A 60 7.59 16.64 -17.06
C GLY A 60 7.06 17.26 -15.76
N ILE A 61 5.93 16.79 -15.24
CA ILE A 61 5.37 17.28 -13.98
C ILE A 61 6.38 17.03 -12.85
N PRO A 62 6.77 18.06 -12.07
CA PRO A 62 7.80 17.93 -11.02
C PRO A 62 7.49 16.85 -9.98
N ALA A 63 6.22 16.74 -9.57
CA ALA A 63 5.78 15.72 -8.61
C ALA A 63 5.99 14.30 -9.15
N ALA A 64 5.75 14.06 -10.45
CA ALA A 64 5.97 12.75 -11.06
C ALA A 64 7.47 12.39 -11.14
N LYS A 65 8.34 13.38 -11.41
CA LYS A 65 9.80 13.18 -11.38
C LYS A 65 10.30 12.86 -9.97
N SER A 66 9.86 13.62 -8.97
CA SER A 66 10.20 13.38 -7.56
C SER A 66 9.70 12.01 -7.08
N LEU A 67 8.45 11.67 -7.39
CA LEU A 67 7.85 10.38 -7.05
C LEU A 67 8.64 9.22 -7.68
N TYR A 68 9.02 9.33 -8.96
CA TYR A 68 9.87 8.35 -9.64
C TYR A 68 11.17 8.12 -8.89
N GLU A 69 11.91 9.17 -8.51
CA GLU A 69 13.19 9.05 -7.82
C GLU A 69 13.03 8.38 -6.45
N LYS A 70 11.97 8.72 -5.72
CA LYS A 70 11.62 8.08 -4.44
C LYS A 70 11.32 6.60 -4.62
N CYS A 71 10.50 6.24 -5.61
CA CYS A 71 10.14 4.84 -5.86
C CYS A 71 11.31 4.02 -6.41
N TYR A 72 12.16 4.60 -7.27
CA TYR A 72 13.32 3.93 -7.84
C TYR A 72 14.38 3.58 -6.79
N SER A 73 14.53 4.41 -5.76
CA SER A 73 15.47 4.20 -4.65
C SER A 73 14.88 3.40 -3.48
N ALA A 74 13.57 3.12 -3.51
CA ALA A 74 12.87 2.45 -2.42
C ALA A 74 13.08 0.94 -2.42
N THR A 75 13.08 0.36 -1.23
CA THR A 75 13.00 -1.09 -1.06
C THR A 75 11.57 -1.59 -1.27
N TYR A 76 11.41 -2.85 -1.66
CA TYR A 76 10.09 -3.46 -1.83
C TYR A 76 9.15 -3.28 -0.62
N PRO A 77 9.59 -3.45 0.65
CA PRO A 77 8.74 -3.17 1.81
C PRO A 77 8.22 -1.73 1.87
N GLN A 78 9.02 -0.75 1.46
CA GLN A 78 8.60 0.66 1.43
C GLN A 78 7.58 0.90 0.30
N LEU A 79 7.79 0.30 -0.87
CA LEU A 79 6.85 0.37 -2.00
C LEU A 79 5.50 -0.27 -1.62
N LEU A 80 5.53 -1.49 -1.08
CA LEU A 80 4.34 -2.19 -0.59
C LEU A 80 3.58 -1.34 0.45
N ALA A 81 4.28 -0.81 1.45
CA ALA A 81 3.67 0.01 2.49
C ALA A 81 3.03 1.30 1.94
N THR A 82 3.63 1.88 0.90
CA THR A 82 3.14 3.09 0.22
C THR A 82 1.86 2.80 -0.56
N VAL A 83 1.82 1.71 -1.32
CA VAL A 83 0.64 1.28 -2.07
C VAL A 83 -0.48 0.79 -1.14
N GLU A 84 -0.16 0.09 -0.05
CA GLU A 84 -1.17 -0.31 0.95
C GLU A 84 -1.79 0.88 1.68
N ARG A 85 -1.00 1.92 1.99
CA ARG A 85 -1.52 3.17 2.56
C ARG A 85 -2.58 3.79 1.67
N TRP A 86 -2.45 3.65 0.35
CA TRP A 86 -3.48 4.07 -0.60
C TRP A 86 -4.74 3.19 -0.55
N ASN A 87 -4.61 1.86 -0.56
CA ASN A 87 -5.76 0.94 -0.50
C ASN A 87 -6.65 1.22 0.73
N VAL A 88 -6.04 1.56 1.87
CA VAL A 88 -6.77 1.99 3.08
C VAL A 88 -7.54 3.29 2.88
N LYS A 89 -6.98 4.28 2.15
CA LYS A 89 -7.66 5.57 1.87
C LYS A 89 -8.86 5.42 0.94
N LYS A 90 -8.88 4.43 0.03
CA LYS A 90 -10.01 4.15 -0.88
C LYS A 90 -11.12 3.28 -0.28
N GLY A 91 -10.96 2.80 0.95
CA GLY A 91 -11.93 1.88 1.56
C GLY A 91 -11.90 0.46 0.99
N ILE A 92 -10.99 0.17 0.05
CA ILE A 92 -10.69 -1.18 -0.43
C ILE A 92 -9.67 -1.76 0.55
N THR A 93 -10.15 -2.12 1.73
CA THR A 93 -9.32 -2.83 2.71
C THR A 93 -8.95 -4.18 2.12
N THR A 94 -7.69 -4.33 1.70
CA THR A 94 -7.01 -5.63 1.68
C THR A 94 -7.22 -6.25 3.05
N LEU A 95 -8.11 -7.25 3.08
CA LEU A 95 -8.72 -7.85 4.26
C LEU A 95 -9.55 -6.85 5.07
N ASP A 96 -10.86 -6.96 4.93
CA ASP A 96 -11.85 -6.49 5.89
C ASP A 96 -11.55 -7.10 7.29
N LEU A 97 -10.64 -6.46 8.01
CA LEU A 97 -10.18 -6.82 9.35
C LEU A 97 -11.31 -6.74 10.38
N ARG A 98 -12.40 -6.03 10.07
CA ARG A 98 -13.64 -6.04 10.85
C ARG A 98 -14.42 -7.34 10.67
N LEU A 99 -14.39 -7.94 9.48
CA LEU A 99 -15.00 -9.25 9.22
C LEU A 99 -14.25 -10.42 9.89
N LEU A 100 -12.93 -10.34 9.99
CA LEU A 100 -12.13 -11.37 10.67
C LEU A 100 -12.25 -11.30 12.20
N THR A 101 -12.27 -10.09 12.77
CA THR A 101 -12.51 -9.90 14.21
C THR A 101 -13.94 -10.27 14.61
N SER A 102 -14.96 -9.98 13.78
CA SER A 102 -16.34 -10.39 14.04
C SER A 102 -16.55 -11.91 13.91
N LYS A 103 -15.94 -12.58 12.92
CA LYS A 103 -15.97 -14.04 12.78
C LYS A 103 -15.25 -14.76 13.92
N LEU A 104 -14.15 -14.21 14.42
CA LEU A 104 -13.43 -14.76 15.58
C LEU A 104 -14.20 -14.54 16.89
N ALA A 105 -14.90 -13.40 17.05
CA ALA A 105 -15.78 -13.16 18.19
C ALA A 105 -17.02 -14.06 18.17
N SER A 106 -17.64 -14.25 17.01
CA SER A 106 -18.82 -15.11 16.82
C SER A 106 -18.52 -16.59 17.08
N ARG A 107 -17.37 -17.11 16.61
CA ARG A 107 -16.94 -18.50 16.88
C ARG A 107 -16.65 -18.79 18.36
N ARG A 108 -16.34 -17.77 19.17
CA ARG A 108 -16.16 -17.92 20.64
C ARG A 108 -17.49 -18.04 21.38
N ALA A 109 -18.59 -17.54 20.82
CA ALA A 109 -19.91 -17.60 21.44
C ALA A 109 -20.60 -18.97 21.21
N THR A 110 -20.23 -19.72 20.16
CA THR A 110 -20.85 -21.00 19.79
C THR A 110 -20.17 -22.23 20.42
N LEU A 111 -19.14 -22.04 21.25
CA LEU A 111 -18.39 -23.11 21.93
C LEU A 111 -18.57 -23.07 23.46
N ARG A 112 -19.70 -22.54 23.94
CA ARG A 112 -20.14 -22.65 25.34
C ARG A 112 -21.38 -23.51 25.44
#